data_AF-A0A424J7U1-F1
#
_entry.id   AF-A0A424J7U1-F1
#
_cell.length_a   1.000
_cell.length_b   1.000
_cell.length_c   1.000
_cell.angle_alpha   90.00
_cell.angle_beta   90.00
_cell.angle_gamma   90.00
#
_symmetry.space_group_name_H-M   'P 1'
#
loop_
_entity.id
_entity.type
_entity.pdbx_description
1 polymer ?
#
loop_
_entity_poly.entity_id
_entity_poly.type
_entity_poly.pdbx_seq_one_letter_code
_entity_poly.pdbx_strand_id
1 'polypeptide(L)'
;MLSWSNPPSENVIGWLSWDGMPAVVVRDPDSGGLTAWSSAEPGKRWRTVDVRDVASEGRALSESDWKAAFECWFPNLSLSPRWA
;
A
#
# COMPACT_ATOMS: atom_id res chain seq x y z
N MET A 1 -1.26 -8.23 17.85
CA MET A 1 -1.32 -6.76 17.68
C MET A 1 -1.03 -6.49 16.21
N LEU A 2 -2.05 -6.21 15.39
CA LEU A 2 -1.87 -5.98 13.96
C LEU A 2 -0.97 -4.75 13.80
N SER A 3 0.21 -4.92 13.24
CA SER A 3 1.12 -3.81 12.94
C SER A 3 0.54 -3.04 11.76
N TRP A 4 -0.05 -1.87 12.02
CA TRP A 4 -0.61 -0.94 11.01
C TRP A 4 0.50 -0.26 10.16
N SER A 5 1.70 -0.84 10.14
CA SER A 5 2.89 -0.32 9.46
C SER A 5 2.96 -0.75 7.98
N ASN A 6 2.13 -1.71 7.58
CA ASN A 6 2.01 -2.17 6.20
C ASN A 6 0.55 -2.06 5.73
N PRO A 7 0.31 -1.89 4.41
CA PRO A 7 -1.01 -2.19 3.86
C PRO A 7 -1.43 -3.61 4.26
N PRO A 8 -2.74 -3.92 4.31
CA PRO A 8 -3.17 -5.31 4.46
C PRO A 8 -2.52 -6.11 3.33
N SER A 9 -1.50 -6.92 3.66
CA SER A 9 -0.68 -7.61 2.65
C SER A 9 -1.44 -8.77 2.00
N GLU A 10 -2.54 -9.18 2.60
CA GLU A 10 -3.42 -10.20 2.06
C GLU A 10 -4.36 -9.54 1.05
N ASN A 11 -4.36 -10.04 -0.18
CA ASN A 11 -5.25 -9.63 -1.28
C ASN A 11 -5.01 -8.23 -1.88
N VAL A 12 -3.76 -7.71 -1.83
CA VAL A 12 -3.40 -6.56 -2.68
C VAL A 12 -3.50 -6.97 -4.15
N ILE A 13 -4.33 -6.26 -4.91
CA ILE A 13 -4.53 -6.47 -6.34
C ILE A 13 -3.99 -5.31 -7.19
N GLY A 14 -3.57 -4.22 -6.57
CA GLY A 14 -3.03 -3.05 -7.26
C GLY A 14 -2.07 -2.25 -6.40
N TRP A 15 -0.93 -1.89 -6.97
CA TRP A 15 0.08 -1.01 -6.39
C TRP A 15 0.09 0.28 -7.20
N LEU A 16 -0.18 1.43 -6.56
CA LEU A 16 -0.35 2.70 -7.25
C LEU A 16 0.43 3.83 -6.57
N SER A 17 0.88 4.78 -7.38
CA SER A 17 1.25 6.12 -6.93
C SER A 17 0.08 7.06 -7.22
N TRP A 18 -0.55 7.59 -6.18
CA TRP A 18 -1.71 8.49 -6.26
C TRP A 18 -1.38 9.77 -5.50
N ASP A 19 -1.45 10.93 -6.16
CA ASP A 19 -0.99 12.22 -5.61
C ASP A 19 0.47 12.24 -5.10
N GLY A 20 1.33 11.39 -5.69
CA GLY A 20 2.71 11.22 -5.22
C GLY A 20 2.83 10.47 -3.89
N MET A 21 1.74 9.87 -3.42
CA MET A 21 1.65 9.06 -2.21
C MET A 21 1.55 7.57 -2.54
N PRO A 22 2.03 6.67 -1.65
CA PRO A 22 1.83 5.25 -1.82
C PRO A 22 0.35 4.91 -1.63
N ALA A 23 -0.25 4.27 -2.63
CA ALA A 23 -1.59 3.71 -2.56
C ALA A 23 -1.62 2.23 -2.93
N VAL A 24 -2.50 1.46 -2.29
CA VAL A 24 -2.79 0.07 -2.63
C VAL A 24 -4.28 -0.14 -2.78
N VAL A 25 -4.66 -1.05 -3.69
CA VAL A 25 -6.03 -1.55 -3.80
C VAL A 25 -6.06 -2.99 -3.31
N VAL A 26 -6.94 -3.26 -2.36
CA VAL A 26 -7.14 -4.56 -1.74
C VAL A 26 -8.53 -5.07 -2.12
N ARG A 27 -8.62 -6.35 -2.46
CA ARG A 27 -9.90 -7.04 -2.61
C ARG A 27 -10.29 -7.67 -1.29
N ASP A 28 -11.45 -7.31 -0.78
CA ASP A 28 -12.05 -7.95 0.38
C ASP A 28 -12.44 -9.40 0.00
N PRO A 29 -11.92 -10.42 0.70
CA PRO A 29 -12.14 -11.82 0.33
C PRO A 29 -13.57 -12.29 0.62
N ASP A 30 -14.27 -11.66 1.57
CA ASP A 30 -15.60 -12.07 2.02
C ASP A 30 -16.71 -11.48 1.14
N SER A 31 -16.58 -10.20 0.78
CA SER A 31 -17.57 -9.46 -0.01
C SER A 31 -17.21 -9.33 -1.49
N GLY A 32 -15.94 -9.58 -1.86
CA GLY A 32 -15.40 -9.28 -3.19
C GLY A 32 -15.26 -7.78 -3.50
N GLY A 33 -15.59 -6.91 -2.54
CA GLY A 33 -15.49 -5.46 -2.67
C GLY A 33 -14.04 -4.98 -2.78
N LEU A 34 -13.86 -3.80 -3.34
CA LEU A 34 -12.54 -3.17 -3.45
C LEU A 34 -12.41 -2.04 -2.43
N THR A 35 -11.29 -2.01 -1.72
CA THR A 35 -10.92 -0.92 -0.82
C THR A 35 -9.55 -0.41 -1.18
N ALA A 36 -9.39 0.91 -1.25
CA ALA A 36 -8.09 1.53 -1.42
C ALA A 36 -7.56 2.06 -0.09
N TRP A 37 -6.25 1.96 0.09
CA TRP A 37 -5.54 2.52 1.21
C TRP A 37 -4.40 3.39 0.72
N SER A 38 -4.12 4.48 1.42
CA SER A 38 -2.97 5.34 1.17
C SER A 38 -2.38 5.87 2.47
N SER A 39 -1.12 6.27 2.46
CA SER A 39 -0.50 7.04 3.54
C SER A 39 -0.15 8.44 3.03
N ALA A 40 -0.33 9.45 3.88
CA ALA A 40 -0.03 10.85 3.54
C ALA A 40 1.37 11.32 3.96
N GLU A 41 2.02 10.65 4.92
CA GLU A 41 3.43 10.89 5.24
C GLU A 41 4.17 9.58 5.60
N PRO A 42 5.51 9.54 5.41
CA PRO A 42 6.34 8.41 5.80
C PRO A 42 6.16 7.98 7.27
N GLY A 43 6.03 6.68 7.52
CA GLY A 43 5.90 6.13 8.87
C GLY A 43 4.57 6.46 9.58
N LYS A 44 3.63 7.15 8.92
CA LYS A 44 2.28 7.36 9.43
C LYS A 44 1.38 6.17 9.12
N ARG A 45 0.22 6.15 9.79
CA ARG A 45 -0.82 5.14 9.63
C ARG A 45 -1.49 5.28 8.26
N TRP A 46 -1.69 4.14 7.61
CA TRP A 46 -2.51 4.02 6.42
C TRP A 46 -3.98 4.36 6.70
N ARG A 47 -4.61 5.06 5.76
CA ARG A 47 -6.03 5.42 5.81
C ARG A 47 -6.76 4.88 4.58
N THR A 48 -8.04 4.54 4.75
CA THR A 48 -8.92 4.23 3.64
C THR A 48 -9.16 5.48 2.80
N VAL A 49 -9.15 5.31 1.48
CA VAL A 49 -9.41 6.36 0.49
C VAL A 49 -10.42 5.84 -0.54
N ASP A 50 -10.97 6.74 -1.36
CA ASP A 50 -11.89 6.34 -2.41
C ASP A 50 -11.16 5.51 -3.46
N VAL A 51 -11.62 4.28 -3.68
CA VAL A 51 -11.00 3.34 -4.62
C VAL A 51 -11.18 3.77 -6.07
N ARG A 52 -12.25 4.49 -6.41
CA ARG A 52 -12.50 4.99 -7.77
C ARG A 52 -11.55 6.12 -8.10
N ASP A 53 -11.28 6.98 -7.13
CA ASP A 53 -10.34 8.08 -7.25
C ASP A 53 -8.93 7.54 -7.50
N VAL A 54 -8.47 6.64 -6.63
CA VAL A 54 -7.17 5.96 -6.79
C VAL A 54 -7.06 5.21 -8.11
N ALA A 55 -8.12 4.54 -8.56
CA ALA A 55 -8.10 3.80 -9.83
C ALA A 55 -8.13 4.70 -11.07
N SER A 56 -8.74 5.90 -10.97
CA SER A 56 -8.87 6.86 -12.07
C SER A 56 -7.62 7.72 -12.23
N GLU A 57 -6.99 8.11 -11.11
CA GLU A 57 -5.92 9.10 -11.09
C GLU A 57 -4.55 8.50 -10.73
N GLY A 58 -4.55 7.34 -10.07
CA GLY A 58 -3.35 6.66 -9.67
C GLY A 58 -2.58 6.06 -10.84
N ARG A 59 -1.26 6.23 -10.82
CA ARG A 59 -0.35 5.52 -11.73
C ARG A 59 -0.08 4.13 -11.19
N ALA A 60 -0.50 3.10 -11.92
CA ALA A 60 -0.16 1.72 -11.59
C ALA A 60 1.36 1.48 -11.72
N LEU A 61 1.91 0.76 -10.75
CA LEU A 61 3.31 0.37 -10.66
C LEU A 61 3.42 -1.14 -10.44
N SER A 62 4.58 -1.72 -10.78
CA SER A 62 4.92 -3.04 -10.28
C SER A 62 5.14 -2.98 -8.77
N GLU A 63 4.98 -4.11 -8.06
CA GLU A 63 5.24 -4.15 -6.62
C GLU A 63 6.68 -3.71 -6.27
N SER A 64 7.66 -4.13 -7.08
CA SER A 64 9.07 -3.75 -6.88
C SER A 64 9.31 -2.27 -7.09
N ASP A 65 8.77 -1.69 -8.16
CA ASP A 65 8.94 -0.26 -8.45
C ASP A 65 8.23 0.59 -7.39
N TRP A 66 7.07 0.13 -6.94
CA TRP A 66 6.31 0.78 -5.89
C TRP A 66 7.08 0.78 -4.56
N LYS A 67 7.64 -0.37 -4.16
CA LYS A 67 8.47 -0.45 -2.95
C LYS A 67 9.70 0.43 -3.05
N ALA A 68 10.37 0.45 -4.20
CA ALA A 68 11.53 1.32 -4.43
C ALA A 68 11.15 2.81 -4.39
N ALA A 69 10.03 3.19 -5.00
CA ALA A 69 9.56 4.58 -5.00
C ALA A 69 9.18 5.08 -3.61
N PHE A 70 8.69 4.20 -2.75
CA PHE A 70 8.16 4.54 -1.43
C PHE A 70 8.93 3.92 -0.28
N GLU A 71 10.20 3.54 -0.47
CA GLU A 71 11.01 2.87 0.56
C GLU A 71 11.06 3.67 1.87
N CYS A 72 11.20 5.00 1.78
CA CYS A 72 11.24 5.88 2.96
C CYS A 72 9.92 5.88 3.76
N TRP A 73 8.81 5.45 3.15
CA TRP A 73 7.51 5.34 3.80
C TRP A 73 7.37 4.08 4.67
N PHE A 74 8.27 3.12 4.48
CA PHE A 74 8.31 1.85 5.20
C PHE A 74 9.62 1.69 5.97
N PRO A 75 9.87 2.52 7.00
CA PRO A 75 11.13 2.48 7.75
C PRO A 75 11.41 1.11 8.42
N ASN A 76 10.44 0.20 8.47
CA ASN A 76 10.59 -1.16 9.00
C ASN A 76 10.71 -2.27 7.93
N LEU A 77 10.64 -1.98 6.61
CA LEU A 77 10.90 -3.00 5.57
C LEU A 77 12.39 -3.38 5.48
N SER A 78 13.29 -2.54 5.99
CA SER A 78 14.75 -2.75 5.97
C SER A 78 15.27 -3.74 7.03
N LEU A 79 14.46 -4.26 7.95
CA LEU A 79 14.93 -5.12 9.06
C LEU A 79 14.47 -6.57 8.92
N SER A 80 14.82 -7.22 7.80
CA SER A 80 14.83 -8.68 7.73
C SER A 80 15.92 -9.21 6.81
N PRO A 81 17.21 -9.23 7.23
CA PRO A 81 18.08 -10.27 6.74
C PRO A 81 17.63 -11.58 7.43
N ARG A 82 16.90 -12.42 6.69
CA ARG A 82 16.65 -13.81 7.10
C ARG A 82 17.98 -14.56 7.00
N TRP A 83 18.71 -14.65 8.10
CA TRP A 83 19.62 -15.77 8.35
C TRP A 83 19.02 -16.59 9.49
N ALA A 84 18.59 -17.80 9.13
CA ALA A 84 18.44 -18.94 10.02
C ALA A 84 19.26 -20.07 9.40
#